data_AF-A0A920A7C5-F1
#
_entry.id   AF-A0A920A7C5-F1
#
_cell.length_a   1.000
_cell.length_b   1.000
_cell.length_c   1.000
_cell.angle_alpha   90.00
_cell.angle_beta   90.00
_cell.angle_gamma   90.00
#
_symmetry.space_group_name_H-M   'P 1'
#
loop_
_entity.id
_entity.type
_entity.pdbx_description
1 polymer ?
#
loop_
_entity_poly.entity_id
_entity_poly.type
_entity_poly.pdbx_seq_one_letter_code
_entity_poly.pdbx_strand_id
1 'polypeptide(L)'
;MGDVKVVFGLSGFGVAPAGIKLPNTGHHHLLINAELPADMSLPIRADFNHRHFGLGQTETVLSLEPGTYELQLLMGNYLHIPHDDPIYSEVITITVE
;
A
#
# COMPACT_ATOMS: atom_id res chain seq x y z
N MET A 1 -22.30 -3.75 0.20
CA MET A 1 -21.07 -3.40 0.94
C MET A 1 -20.76 -4.43 2.01
N GLY A 2 -19.58 -5.05 1.92
CA GLY A 2 -18.98 -5.90 2.94
C GLY A 2 -17.67 -5.27 3.45
N ASP A 3 -17.40 -5.44 4.74
CA ASP A 3 -16.18 -4.92 5.38
C ASP A 3 -15.07 -5.98 5.35
N VAL A 4 -13.94 -5.65 4.73
CA VAL A 4 -12.76 -6.51 4.61
C VAL A 4 -11.63 -5.92 5.44
N LYS A 5 -11.21 -6.63 6.49
CA LYS A 5 -10.00 -6.26 7.24
C LYS A 5 -8.76 -6.73 6.48
N VAL A 6 -7.86 -5.79 6.17
CA VAL A 6 -6.58 -6.05 5.52
C VAL A 6 -5.46 -5.73 6.51
N VAL A 7 -4.61 -6.72 6.80
CA VAL A 7 -3.45 -6.56 7.68
C VAL A 7 -2.19 -6.55 6.82
N PHE A 8 -1.32 -5.55 7.03
CA PHE A 8 -0.15 -5.33 6.20
C PHE A 8 1.05 -6.12 6.72
N GLY A 9 1.68 -6.88 5.83
CA GLY A 9 2.92 -7.60 6.12
C GLY A 9 4.15 -6.75 5.82
N LEU A 10 5.18 -6.89 6.66
CA LEU A 10 6.51 -6.31 6.43
C LEU A 10 7.57 -7.15 7.15
N SER A 11 8.74 -7.34 6.53
CA SER A 11 9.88 -8.01 7.15
C SER A 11 11.18 -7.31 6.75
N GLY A 12 12.17 -7.27 7.66
CA GLY A 12 13.48 -6.64 7.41
C GLY A 12 13.48 -5.11 7.25
N PHE A 13 12.33 -4.46 7.39
CA PHE A 13 12.15 -3.03 7.14
C PHE A 13 11.25 -2.39 8.21
N GLY A 14 11.39 -1.09 8.45
CA GLY A 14 10.60 -0.35 9.44
C GLY A 14 9.42 0.42 8.84
N VAL A 15 8.43 0.72 9.67
CA VAL A 15 7.31 1.62 9.33
C VAL A 15 7.51 2.95 10.05
N ALA A 16 7.45 4.05 9.31
CA ALA A 16 7.53 5.41 9.82
C ALA A 16 6.50 6.31 9.11
N PRO A 17 6.01 7.37 9.75
CA PRO A 17 5.11 8.31 9.08
C PRO A 17 5.76 8.99 7.86
N ALA A 18 4.94 9.32 6.86
CA ALA A 18 5.32 10.16 5.74
C ALA A 18 5.89 11.51 6.23
N GLY A 19 6.83 12.07 5.48
CA GLY A 19 7.56 13.29 5.84
C GLY A 19 8.70 13.07 6.83
N ILE A 20 8.76 11.93 7.52
CA ILE A 20 9.83 11.61 8.47
C ILE A 20 10.88 10.74 7.79
N LYS A 21 12.04 11.34 7.46
CA LYS A 21 13.15 10.62 6.85
C LYS A 21 13.94 9.85 7.92
N LEU A 22 13.71 8.54 8.00
CA LEU A 22 14.50 7.62 8.80
C LEU A 22 15.12 6.52 7.93
N PRO A 23 16.35 6.05 8.23
CA PRO A 23 16.97 4.96 7.48
C PRO A 23 16.13 3.68 7.55
N ASN A 24 16.07 2.93 6.44
CA ASN A 24 15.39 1.61 6.36
C ASN A 24 13.92 1.64 6.81
N THR A 25 13.21 2.73 6.51
CA THR A 25 11.79 2.92 6.85
C THR A 25 11.01 3.56 5.71
N GLY A 26 9.69 3.41 5.79
CA GLY A 26 8.72 4.05 4.91
C GLY A 26 7.31 3.82 5.43
N HIS A 27 6.30 3.90 4.56
CA HIS A 27 4.91 3.61 4.91
C HIS A 27 4.17 2.89 3.79
N HIS A 28 3.10 2.21 4.18
CA HIS A 28 2.32 1.39 3.26
C HIS A 28 1.43 2.22 2.33
N HIS A 29 1.30 1.72 1.11
CA HIS A 29 0.24 2.04 0.17
C HIS A 29 -0.46 0.73 -0.21
N LEU A 30 -1.78 0.77 -0.36
CA LEU A 30 -2.56 -0.36 -0.84
C LEU A 30 -3.11 -0.04 -2.22
N LEU A 31 -2.70 -0.82 -3.20
CA LEU A 31 -3.22 -0.81 -4.56
C LEU A 31 -4.45 -1.72 -4.60
N ILE A 32 -5.54 -1.21 -5.15
CA ILE A 32 -6.83 -1.90 -5.29
C ILE A 32 -7.18 -1.88 -6.78
N ASN A 33 -7.19 -3.05 -7.42
CA ASN A 33 -7.41 -3.20 -8.86
C ASN A 33 -6.51 -2.24 -9.68
N ALA A 34 -5.24 -2.16 -9.30
CA ALA A 34 -4.25 -1.31 -9.95
C ALA A 34 -2.91 -2.04 -10.03
N GLU A 35 -2.20 -1.80 -11.14
CA GLU A 35 -0.84 -2.25 -11.33
C GLU A 35 0.14 -1.35 -10.56
N LEU A 36 1.36 -1.87 -10.35
CA LEU A 36 2.46 -1.07 -9.84
C LEU A 36 2.73 0.15 -10.74
N PRO A 37 3.24 1.27 -10.18
CA PRO A 37 3.62 2.44 -10.98
C PRO A 37 4.61 2.06 -12.08
N ALA A 38 4.34 2.48 -13.32
CA ALA A 38 5.25 2.27 -14.45
C ALA A 38 6.61 2.97 -14.25
N ASP A 39 6.62 4.05 -13.47
CA ASP A 39 7.83 4.77 -13.06
C ASP A 39 7.91 4.80 -11.52
N MET A 40 8.81 3.99 -10.96
CA MET A 40 9.04 3.86 -9.52
C MET A 40 9.82 5.04 -8.92
N SER A 41 10.29 5.99 -9.73
CA SER A 41 10.99 7.19 -9.25
C SER A 41 10.04 8.34 -8.89
N LEU A 42 8.75 8.20 -9.23
CA LEU A 42 7.73 9.21 -8.98
C LEU A 42 6.90 8.89 -7.73
N PRO A 43 6.28 9.91 -7.11
CA PRO A 43 5.34 9.69 -6.02
C PRO A 43 4.19 8.77 -6.46
N ILE A 44 3.81 7.85 -5.58
CA ILE A 44 2.63 7.00 -5.78
C ILE A 44 1.40 7.91 -5.92
N ARG A 45 0.61 7.64 -6.95
CA ARG A 45 -0.62 8.40 -7.23
C ARG A 45 -1.54 8.35 -6.02
N ALA A 46 -2.17 9.48 -5.69
CA ALA A 46 -3.19 9.54 -4.66
C ALA A 46 -4.58 9.55 -5.31
N ASP A 47 -5.16 8.37 -5.47
CA ASP A 47 -6.52 8.19 -6.00
C ASP A 47 -7.24 7.04 -5.28
N PHE A 48 -8.45 6.71 -5.71
CA PHE A 48 -9.26 5.68 -5.05
C PHE A 48 -8.58 4.30 -5.06
N ASN A 49 -7.87 3.98 -6.14
CA ASN A 49 -7.20 2.72 -6.34
C ASN A 49 -5.84 2.63 -5.62
N HIS A 50 -5.31 3.76 -5.14
CA HIS A 50 -4.03 3.85 -4.44
C HIS A 50 -4.24 4.49 -3.07
N ARG A 51 -4.48 3.68 -2.05
CA ARG A 51 -4.77 4.16 -0.69
C ARG A 51 -3.48 4.41 0.07
N HIS A 52 -3.33 5.59 0.68
CA HIS A 52 -2.14 5.99 1.41
C HIS A 52 -2.30 5.76 2.92
N PHE A 53 -1.30 5.13 3.54
CA PHE A 53 -1.22 4.90 4.98
C PHE A 53 -0.01 5.61 5.60
N GLY A 54 0.09 6.90 5.31
CA GLY A 54 1.23 7.75 5.66
C GLY A 54 1.38 8.09 7.16
N LEU A 55 0.51 7.61 8.05
CA LEU A 55 0.70 7.76 9.49
C LEU A 55 1.37 6.52 10.11
N GLY A 56 1.82 5.58 9.28
CA GLY A 56 2.42 4.32 9.70
C GLY A 56 1.39 3.26 10.09
N GLN A 57 0.18 3.32 9.51
CA GLN A 57 -0.82 2.28 9.74
C GLN A 57 -0.35 0.94 9.16
N THR A 58 -0.62 -0.13 9.89
CA THR A 58 -0.27 -1.52 9.53
C THR A 58 -1.48 -2.37 9.21
N GLU A 59 -2.68 -1.79 9.23
CA GLU A 59 -3.92 -2.43 8.82
C GLU A 59 -4.96 -1.39 8.42
N THR A 60 -6.00 -1.84 7.71
CA THR A 60 -7.18 -1.04 7.40
C THR A 60 -8.41 -1.94 7.32
N VAL A 61 -9.60 -1.33 7.39
CA VAL A 61 -10.85 -1.96 6.95
C VAL A 61 -11.26 -1.28 5.66
N LEU A 62 -11.51 -2.08 4.61
CA LEU A 62 -12.08 -1.62 3.35
C LEU A 62 -13.57 -1.92 3.34
N SER A 63 -14.40 -0.94 2.97
CA SER A 63 -15.79 -1.19 2.65
C SER A 63 -15.90 -1.32 1.13
N LEU A 64 -16.19 -2.53 0.67
CA LEU A 64 -16.20 -2.90 -0.75
C LEU A 64 -17.59 -3.40 -1.15
N GLU A 65 -18.00 -3.14 -2.38
CA GLU A 65 -19.21 -3.79 -2.91
C GLU A 65 -18.94 -5.26 -3.24
N PRO A 66 -19.99 -6.09 -3.36
CA PRO A 66 -19.82 -7.47 -3.82
C PRO A 66 -19.10 -7.50 -5.18
N GLY A 67 -18.09 -8.37 -5.29
CA GLY A 67 -17.21 -8.42 -6.46
C GLY A 67 -15.84 -9.04 -6.17
N THR A 68 -15.02 -9.15 -7.21
CA THR A 68 -13.64 -9.65 -7.14
C THR A 68 -12.66 -8.47 -7.19
N TYR A 69 -11.67 -8.49 -6.31
CA TYR A 69 -10.66 -7.44 -6.19
C TYR A 69 -9.26 -8.03 -6.15
N GLU A 70 -8.32 -7.34 -6.79
CA GLU A 70 -6.89 -7.55 -6.66
C GLU A 70 -6.32 -6.51 -5.69
N LEU A 71 -5.56 -6.98 -4.70
CA LEU A 71 -4.93 -6.13 -3.70
C LEU A 71 -3.42 -6.35 -3.71
N GLN A 72 -2.66 -5.26 -3.59
CA GLN A 72 -1.21 -5.32 -3.48
C GLN A 72 -0.68 -4.21 -2.57
N LEU A 73 0.29 -4.53 -1.71
CA LEU A 73 1.00 -3.53 -0.93
C LEU A 73 2.20 -3.00 -1.69
N LEU A 74 2.44 -1.69 -1.59
CA LEU A 74 3.64 -1.01 -2.08
C LEU A 74 4.20 -0.10 -0.99
N MET A 75 5.47 -0.28 -0.65
CA MET A 75 6.16 0.53 0.34
C MET A 75 6.71 1.80 -0.31
N GLY A 76 6.26 2.96 0.17
CA GLY A 76 6.84 4.25 -0.19
C GLY A 76 7.77 4.76 0.89
N ASN A 77 8.79 5.52 0.50
CA ASN A 77 9.64 6.27 1.40
C ASN A 77 8.88 7.49 1.97
N TYR A 78 9.58 8.32 2.75
CA TYR A 78 9.04 9.53 3.38
C TYR A 78 8.37 10.55 2.41
N LEU A 79 8.60 10.46 1.10
CA LEU A 79 7.99 11.31 0.06
C LEU A 79 6.88 10.60 -0.74
N HIS A 80 6.42 9.43 -0.31
CA HIS A 80 5.50 8.57 -1.09
C HIS A 80 6.10 8.02 -2.38
N ILE A 81 7.42 8.06 -2.55
CA ILE A 81 8.10 7.48 -3.71
C ILE A 81 8.51 6.05 -3.32
N PRO A 82 8.31 5.03 -4.16
CA PRO A 82 8.88 3.71 -3.92
C PRO A 82 10.39 3.79 -3.61
N HIS A 83 10.90 2.82 -2.85
CA HIS A 83 12.34 2.73 -2.63
C HIS A 83 13.08 2.33 -3.92
N ASP A 84 14.36 2.72 -4.03
CA ASP A 84 15.20 2.42 -5.21
C ASP A 84 15.23 0.92 -5.53
N ASP A 85 15.30 0.09 -4.49
CA ASP A 85 14.92 -1.33 -4.53
C ASP A 85 13.46 -1.44 -4.05
N PRO A 86 12.47 -1.56 -4.95
CA PRO A 86 11.07 -1.47 -4.57
C PRO A 86 10.66 -2.64 -3.67
N ILE A 87 9.89 -2.33 -2.63
CA ILE A 87 9.35 -3.32 -1.70
C ILE A 87 7.83 -3.35 -1.88
N TYR A 88 7.32 -4.48 -2.36
CA TYR A 88 5.90 -4.72 -2.58
C TYR A 88 5.54 -6.18 -2.28
N SER A 89 4.26 -6.45 -2.01
CA SER A 89 3.78 -7.81 -1.83
C SER A 89 3.46 -8.51 -3.15
N GLU A 90 3.24 -9.82 -3.10
CA GLU A 90 2.48 -10.50 -4.15
C GLU A 90 1.06 -9.90 -4.26
N VAL A 91 0.46 -10.01 -5.44
CA VAL A 91 -0.95 -9.68 -5.65
C VAL A 91 -1.79 -10.78 -5.03
N ILE A 92 -2.79 -10.40 -4.24
CA ILE A 92 -3.82 -11.32 -3.75
C ILE A 92 -5.15 -11.00 -4.41
N THR A 93 -5.93 -12.04 -4.70
CA THR A 93 -7.31 -11.91 -5.19
C THR A 93 -8.27 -12.25 -4.07
N ILE A 94 -9.24 -11.38 -3.83
CA ILE A 94 -10.34 -11.61 -2.88
C ILE A 94 -11.69 -11.50 -3.59
N THR A 95 -12.68 -12.18 -3.03
CA THR A 95 -14.09 -12.02 -3.42
C THR A 95 -14.88 -11.55 -2.21
N VAL A 96 -15.70 -10.52 -2.41
CA VAL A 96 -16.67 -10.01 -1.44
C VAL A 96 -18.06 -10.43 -1.91
N GLU A 97 -18.84 -11.02 -1.02
CA GLU A 97 -20.20 -11.52 -1.26
C GLU A 97 -21.27 -10.65 -0.58
#